data_AF-A0A0Q9D0S3-F1
#
_entry.id   AF-A0A0Q9D0S3-F1
#
_cell.length_a   1.000
_cell.length_b   1.000
_cell.length_c   1.000
_cell.angle_alpha   90.00
_cell.angle_beta   90.00
_cell.angle_gamma   90.00
#
_symmetry.space_group_name_H-M   'P 1'
#
loop_
_entity.id
_entity.type
_entity.pdbx_description
1 polymer ?
#
loop_
_entity_poly.entity_id
_entity_poly.type
_entity_poly.pdbx_seq_one_letter_code
_entity_poly.pdbx_strand_id
1 'polypeptide(L)'
;MKKTLITLLLIAATAPAAWAQDRIYRCGNEYTNNAQQAKERGCKLVEGGNVTVVQGTRPAGAPAAAPAAGAGTASPASPPSAPRVNNNDQKARDADARAILESELRKAEARHAELVKEYNGGAPERNALDLRNPQRYMERTAELKASVARSESDIAGIKREIARLPAN
;
A
#
# COMPACT_ATOMS: atom_id res chain seq x y z
N MET A 1 12.28 61.28 11.70
CA MET A 1 12.58 59.91 12.18
C MET A 1 11.46 59.37 13.08
N LYS A 2 10.19 59.47 12.66
CA LYS A 2 9.02 58.97 13.42
C LYS A 2 8.07 58.11 12.56
N LYS A 3 8.32 58.02 11.26
CA LYS A 3 7.54 57.20 10.31
C LYS A 3 8.13 55.79 10.08
N THR A 4 9.38 55.56 10.49
CA THR A 4 10.06 54.26 10.37
C THR A 4 9.80 53.31 11.54
N LEU A 5 9.23 53.81 12.65
CA LEU A 5 8.91 53.01 13.84
C LEU A 5 7.52 52.35 13.78
N ILE A 6 6.63 52.82 12.91
CA ILE A 6 5.27 52.27 12.78
C ILE A 6 5.26 51.03 11.86
N THR A 7 6.20 50.94 10.92
CA THR A 7 6.34 49.78 10.02
C THR A 7 6.92 48.54 10.68
N LEU A 8 7.56 48.66 11.85
CA LEU A 8 8.17 47.52 12.55
C LEU A 8 7.21 46.83 13.54
N LEU A 9 6.07 47.44 13.86
CA LEU A 9 5.08 46.90 14.80
C LEU A 9 3.96 46.08 14.12
N LEU A 10 3.92 46.06 12.78
CA LEU A 10 2.89 45.34 12.02
C LEU A 10 3.29 43.91 11.58
N ILE A 11 4.52 43.46 11.90
CA ILE A 11 5.05 42.16 11.46
C ILE A 11 4.83 41.06 12.54
N ALA A 12 4.33 41.42 13.73
CA ALA A 12 4.21 40.49 14.86
C ALA A 12 2.89 39.69 14.92
N ALA A 13 2.02 39.77 13.92
CA ALA A 13 0.65 39.23 14.01
C ALA A 13 0.30 38.08 13.04
N THR A 14 1.28 37.40 12.44
CA THR A 14 1.01 36.21 11.63
C THR A 14 1.89 35.04 12.06
N ALA A 15 1.67 34.55 13.28
CA ALA A 15 2.05 33.20 13.63
C ALA A 15 0.95 32.24 13.14
N PRO A 16 1.22 31.27 12.25
CA PRO A 16 0.26 30.21 11.99
C PRO A 16 0.14 29.38 13.27
N ALA A 17 -1.09 29.30 13.81
CA ALA A 17 -1.42 28.34 14.86
C ALA A 17 -1.37 26.93 14.27
N ALA A 18 -0.17 26.34 14.24
CA ALA A 18 0.03 24.94 13.94
C ALA A 18 -0.18 24.12 15.21
N TRP A 19 -1.43 23.77 15.51
CA TRP A 19 -1.75 22.74 16.50
C TRP A 19 -2.65 21.68 15.90
N ALA A 20 -2.02 20.68 15.28
CA ALA A 20 -2.60 19.37 15.09
C ALA A 20 -1.65 18.33 15.70
N GLN A 21 -1.39 18.45 17.00
CA GLN A 21 -0.95 17.34 17.81
C GLN A 21 -2.23 16.57 18.16
N ASP A 22 -2.54 15.50 17.43
CA ASP A 22 -3.72 14.68 17.71
C ASP A 22 -3.58 14.14 19.14
N ARG A 23 -4.46 14.62 20.03
CA ARG A 23 -4.44 14.29 21.46
C ARG A 23 -4.90 12.84 21.65
N ILE A 24 -4.03 12.01 22.19
CA ILE A 24 -4.31 10.59 22.45
C ILE A 24 -4.85 10.45 23.88
N TYR A 25 -5.97 9.75 24.01
CA TYR A 25 -6.60 9.47 25.29
C TYR A 25 -6.55 7.98 25.57
N ARG A 26 -6.23 7.60 26.82
CA ARG A 26 -6.22 6.21 27.28
C ARG A 26 -7.42 5.94 28.18
N CYS A 27 -8.23 4.98 27.75
CA CYS A 27 -9.42 4.50 28.42
C CYS A 27 -9.11 3.11 29.01
N GLY A 28 -8.33 3.04 30.09
CA GLY A 28 -7.87 1.76 30.65
C GLY A 28 -6.80 1.08 29.78
N ASN A 29 -7.20 0.15 28.90
CA ASN A 29 -6.30 -0.58 27.98
C ASN A 29 -6.40 -0.14 26.52
N GLU A 30 -7.38 0.71 26.18
CA GLU A 30 -7.63 1.17 24.82
C GLU A 30 -7.17 2.62 24.62
N TYR A 31 -6.64 2.93 23.43
CA TYR A 31 -6.20 4.27 23.04
C TYR A 31 -7.11 4.83 21.94
N THR A 32 -7.54 6.08 22.07
CA THR A 32 -8.38 6.78 21.09
C THR A 32 -7.86 8.19 20.82
N ASN A 33 -8.02 8.65 19.58
CA ASN A 33 -7.74 10.03 19.16
C ASN A 33 -9.01 10.91 19.14
N ASN A 34 -10.18 10.35 19.46
CA ASN A 34 -11.44 11.11 19.47
C ASN A 34 -11.71 11.72 20.85
N ALA A 35 -11.60 13.05 20.94
CA ALA A 35 -11.81 13.80 22.17
C ALA A 35 -13.23 13.71 22.77
N GLN A 36 -14.26 13.50 21.95
CA GLN A 36 -15.65 13.36 22.43
C GLN A 36 -15.85 12.03 23.14
N GLN A 37 -15.44 10.92 22.51
CA GLN A 37 -15.48 9.60 23.12
C GLN A 37 -14.60 9.52 24.38
N ALA A 38 -13.46 10.21 24.38
CA ALA A 38 -12.59 10.27 25.54
C ALA A 38 -13.25 10.95 26.75
N LYS A 39 -14.02 12.03 26.51
CA LYS A 39 -14.70 12.78 27.57
C LYS A 39 -15.87 11.99 28.16
N GLU A 40 -16.66 11.34 27.32
CA GLU A 40 -17.79 10.49 27.74
C GLU A 40 -17.34 9.27 28.55
N ARG A 41 -16.18 8.70 28.21
CA ARG A 41 -15.62 7.51 28.86
C ARG A 41 -14.62 7.82 29.97
N GLY A 42 -14.44 9.10 30.34
CA GLY A 42 -13.54 9.51 31.42
C GLY A 42 -12.05 9.19 31.19
N CYS A 43 -11.62 9.17 29.94
CA CYS A 43 -10.27 8.76 29.54
C CYS A 43 -9.23 9.83 29.84
N LYS A 44 -8.02 9.41 30.23
CA LYS A 44 -6.92 10.34 30.57
C LYS A 44 -6.11 10.68 29.33
N LEU A 45 -5.74 11.96 29.19
CA LEU A 45 -4.86 12.41 28.12
C LEU A 45 -3.46 11.82 28.35
N VAL A 46 -2.94 11.13 27.34
CA VAL A 46 -1.59 10.58 27.36
C VAL A 46 -0.69 11.55 26.61
N GLU A 47 -0.07 12.45 27.36
CA GLU A 47 0.98 13.34 26.86
C GLU A 47 2.35 12.72 27.14
N GLY A 48 3.14 12.49 26.09
CA GLY A 48 4.59 12.35 26.21
C GLY A 48 5.16 10.96 26.53
N GLY A 49 4.58 9.85 26.08
CA GLY A 49 5.21 8.53 26.22
C GLY A 49 5.12 7.68 24.96
N ASN A 50 6.26 7.39 24.31
CA ASN A 50 6.55 6.35 23.29
C ASN A 50 5.41 5.84 22.38
N VAL A 51 4.42 6.66 22.03
CA VAL A 51 3.37 6.32 21.05
C VAL A 51 3.76 6.98 19.74
N THR A 52 4.33 6.19 18.83
CA THR A 52 4.52 6.59 17.44
C THR A 52 3.19 6.49 16.72
N VAL A 53 2.59 7.66 16.44
CA VAL A 53 1.44 7.77 15.55
C VAL A 53 1.93 7.61 14.12
N VAL A 54 1.75 6.41 13.55
CA VAL A 54 1.89 6.22 12.10
C VAL A 54 0.62 6.75 11.45
N GLN A 55 0.68 7.94 10.87
CA GLN A 55 -0.43 8.50 10.11
C GLN A 55 -0.70 7.59 8.91
N GLY A 56 -1.83 6.88 8.95
CA GLY A 56 -2.32 6.13 7.81
C GLY A 56 -2.61 7.07 6.65
N THR A 57 -2.29 6.65 5.43
CA THR A 57 -2.63 7.38 4.21
C THR A 57 -4.14 7.44 4.08
N ARG A 58 -4.73 8.58 4.45
CA ARG A 58 -6.16 8.80 4.22
C ARG A 58 -6.40 8.81 2.70
N PRO A 59 -7.24 7.93 2.14
CA PRO A 59 -7.63 8.02 0.74
C PRO A 59 -8.28 9.39 0.51
N ALA A 60 -7.83 10.10 -0.52
CA ALA A 60 -8.41 11.38 -0.91
C ALA A 60 -9.88 11.19 -1.29
N GLY A 61 -10.78 11.46 -0.34
CA GLY A 61 -12.21 11.65 -0.62
C GLY A 61 -12.43 12.98 -1.32
N ALA A 62 -13.41 13.01 -2.23
CA ALA A 62 -13.73 14.04 -3.20
C ALA A 62 -13.61 15.51 -2.72
N PRO A 63 -13.26 16.46 -3.62
CA PRO A 63 -12.95 17.84 -3.24
C PRO A 63 -14.21 18.63 -2.91
N ALA A 64 -14.26 19.24 -1.72
CA ALA A 64 -15.05 20.46 -1.52
C ALA A 64 -14.22 21.64 -2.07
N ALA A 65 -14.87 22.52 -2.83
CA ALA A 65 -14.25 23.52 -3.68
C ALA A 65 -13.53 24.66 -2.93
N ALA A 66 -12.49 25.18 -3.61
CA ALA A 66 -11.85 26.51 -3.56
C ALA A 66 -10.51 26.66 -2.78
N PRO A 67 -9.64 27.60 -3.19
CA PRO A 67 -9.15 27.92 -4.54
C PRO A 67 -7.64 27.65 -4.69
N ALA A 68 -7.17 27.65 -5.94
CA ALA A 68 -5.83 27.26 -6.36
C ALA A 68 -4.69 28.11 -5.78
N ALA A 69 -3.65 27.44 -5.27
CA ALA A 69 -2.28 27.92 -5.26
C ALA A 69 -1.30 26.74 -5.30
N GLY A 70 -0.52 26.66 -6.38
CA GLY A 70 0.89 26.25 -6.39
C GLY A 70 1.26 24.84 -5.92
N ALA A 71 1.47 23.97 -6.91
CA ALA A 71 2.52 22.95 -7.02
C ALA A 71 3.34 22.58 -5.77
N GLY A 72 3.30 21.28 -5.42
CA GLY A 72 4.33 20.64 -4.61
C GLY A 72 3.82 19.36 -3.97
N THR A 73 4.02 18.21 -4.62
CA THR A 73 3.91 16.88 -4.01
C THR A 73 4.96 16.77 -2.90
N ALA A 74 4.62 17.21 -1.70
CA ALA A 74 5.45 17.02 -0.52
C ALA A 74 5.32 15.55 -0.06
N SER A 75 6.34 14.74 -0.38
CA SER A 75 6.54 13.45 0.26
C SER A 75 6.59 13.61 1.78
N PRO A 76 6.04 12.66 2.56
CA PRO A 76 6.05 12.75 4.01
C PRO A 76 7.49 12.85 4.52
N ALA A 77 7.82 13.94 5.21
CA ALA A 77 9.14 14.18 5.77
C ALA A 77 9.38 13.17 6.91
N SER A 78 10.33 12.26 6.71
CA SER A 78 10.80 11.37 7.77
C SER A 78 11.46 12.17 8.91
N PRO A 79 11.43 11.70 10.17
CA PRO A 79 12.05 12.39 11.30
C PRO A 79 13.53 12.69 11.03
N PRO A 80 14.07 13.81 11.54
CA PRO A 80 15.43 14.30 11.23
C PRO A 80 16.57 13.34 11.60
N SER A 81 16.29 12.25 12.32
CA SER A 81 17.26 11.25 12.78
C SER A 81 17.05 9.85 12.19
N ALA A 82 16.15 9.68 11.22
CA ALA A 82 16.01 8.40 10.52
C ALA A 82 17.22 8.18 9.58
N PRO A 83 17.90 7.01 9.63
CA PRO A 83 18.94 6.68 8.67
C PRO A 83 18.40 6.80 7.24
N ARG A 84 18.93 7.75 6.47
CA ARG A 84 18.53 7.91 5.06
C ARG A 84 19.14 6.77 4.27
N VAL A 85 18.30 5.99 3.59
CA VAL A 85 18.76 5.00 2.61
C VAL A 85 19.47 5.73 1.48
N ASN A 86 20.69 5.30 1.13
CA ASN A 86 21.42 5.88 0.02
C ASN A 86 20.70 5.55 -1.31
N ASN A 87 20.75 6.45 -2.29
CA ASN A 87 20.22 6.20 -3.63
C ASN A 87 20.78 4.91 -4.26
N ASN A 88 22.07 4.61 -4.04
CA ASN A 88 22.68 3.37 -4.51
C ASN A 88 22.09 2.13 -3.83
N ASP A 89 21.82 2.19 -2.53
CA ASP A 89 21.19 1.10 -1.78
C ASP A 89 19.74 0.89 -2.23
N GLN A 90 19.02 1.97 -2.54
CA GLN A 90 17.66 1.89 -3.07
C GLN A 90 17.65 1.22 -4.45
N LYS A 91 18.55 1.63 -5.36
CA LYS A 91 18.69 1.01 -6.68
C LYS A 91 19.05 -0.47 -6.61
N ALA A 92 19.93 -0.85 -5.69
CA ALA A 92 20.29 -2.25 -5.47
C ALA A 92 19.06 -3.08 -5.02
N ARG A 93 18.28 -2.56 -4.07
CA ARG A 93 17.05 -3.21 -3.61
C ARG A 93 15.99 -3.32 -4.70
N ASP A 94 15.83 -2.29 -5.52
CA ASP A 94 14.87 -2.29 -6.64
C ASP A 94 15.30 -3.32 -7.71
N ALA A 95 16.60 -3.44 -7.97
CA ALA A 95 17.15 -4.45 -8.88
C ALA A 95 16.97 -5.88 -8.33
N ASP A 96 17.21 -6.09 -7.04
CA ASP A 96 16.98 -7.38 -6.37
C ASP A 96 15.50 -7.76 -6.41
N ALA A 97 14.60 -6.81 -6.10
CA ALA A 97 13.16 -7.01 -6.16
C ALA A 97 12.69 -7.40 -7.58
N ARG A 98 13.22 -6.71 -8.61
CA ARG A 98 12.95 -7.08 -10.01
C ARG A 98 13.43 -8.48 -10.32
N ALA A 99 14.66 -8.83 -9.94
CA ALA A 99 15.23 -10.15 -10.21
C ALA A 99 14.42 -11.28 -9.55
N ILE A 100 13.93 -11.07 -8.32
CA ILE A 100 13.06 -12.01 -7.62
C ILE A 100 11.75 -12.19 -8.39
N LEU A 101 11.05 -11.09 -8.71
CA LEU A 101 9.77 -11.15 -9.43
C LEU A 101 9.91 -11.78 -10.82
N GLU A 102 11.01 -11.52 -11.54
CA GLU A 102 11.30 -12.20 -12.81
C GLU A 102 11.51 -13.70 -12.63
N SER A 103 12.18 -14.13 -11.56
CA SER A 103 12.36 -15.55 -11.27
C SER A 103 11.03 -16.23 -10.92
N GLU A 104 10.15 -15.54 -10.19
CA GLU A 104 8.81 -16.01 -9.87
C GLU A 104 7.94 -16.06 -11.12
N LEU A 105 8.05 -15.06 -11.99
CA LEU A 105 7.36 -15.03 -13.27
C LEU A 105 7.72 -16.25 -14.11
N ARG A 106 9.02 -16.56 -14.27
CA ARG A 106 9.46 -17.75 -15.01
C ARG A 106 8.90 -19.04 -14.41
N LYS A 107 8.88 -19.17 -13.08
CA LYS A 107 8.28 -20.34 -12.40
C LYS A 107 6.77 -20.42 -12.62
N ALA A 108 6.06 -19.28 -12.58
CA ALA A 108 4.62 -19.22 -12.81
C ALA A 108 4.27 -19.57 -14.26
N GLU A 109 5.02 -19.04 -15.23
CA GLU A 109 4.87 -19.34 -16.65
C GLU A 109 5.15 -20.82 -16.94
N ALA A 110 6.18 -21.42 -16.33
CA ALA A 110 6.45 -22.86 -16.45
C ALA A 110 5.30 -23.72 -15.90
N ARG A 111 4.78 -23.40 -14.71
CA ARG A 111 3.62 -24.12 -14.15
C ARG A 111 2.37 -23.96 -15.01
N HIS A 112 2.14 -22.77 -15.54
CA HIS A 112 1.02 -22.51 -16.46
C HIS A 112 1.16 -23.33 -17.75
N ALA A 113 2.36 -23.41 -18.33
CA ALA A 113 2.60 -24.20 -19.52
C ALA A 113 2.28 -25.69 -19.30
N GLU A 114 2.66 -26.26 -18.14
CA GLU A 114 2.30 -27.64 -17.79
C GLU A 114 0.79 -27.82 -17.61
N LEU A 115 0.10 -26.87 -16.96
CA LEU A 115 -1.37 -26.90 -16.83
C LEU A 115 -2.09 -26.83 -18.18
N VAL A 116 -1.62 -25.96 -19.09
CA VAL A 116 -2.18 -25.83 -20.44
C VAL A 116 -1.95 -27.10 -21.24
N LYS A 117 -0.78 -27.72 -21.10
CA LYS A 117 -0.46 -29.00 -21.72
C LYS A 117 -1.35 -30.12 -21.20
N GLU A 118 -1.57 -30.21 -19.89
CA GLU A 118 -2.47 -31.20 -19.30
C GLU A 118 -3.93 -30.94 -19.71
N TYR A 119 -4.36 -29.67 -19.75
CA TYR A 119 -5.70 -29.29 -20.18
C TYR A 119 -5.97 -29.66 -21.64
N ASN A 120 -4.92 -29.65 -22.49
CA ASN A 120 -4.96 -30.10 -23.87
C ASN A 120 -6.18 -29.57 -24.65
N GLY A 121 -6.41 -28.25 -24.58
CA GLY A 121 -7.53 -27.59 -25.25
C GLY A 121 -8.93 -28.00 -24.75
N GLY A 122 -9.04 -28.54 -23.54
CA GLY A 122 -10.30 -29.04 -22.97
C GLY A 122 -10.51 -30.54 -23.14
N ALA A 123 -9.53 -31.25 -23.69
CA ALA A 123 -9.53 -32.70 -23.82
C ALA A 123 -8.33 -33.31 -23.07
N PRO A 124 -8.27 -33.21 -21.73
CA PRO A 124 -7.21 -33.83 -20.96
C PRO A 124 -7.18 -35.34 -21.20
N GLU A 125 -5.99 -35.95 -21.14
CA GLU A 125 -5.82 -37.40 -21.35
C GLU A 125 -6.66 -38.17 -20.32
N ARG A 126 -7.46 -39.15 -20.78
CA ARG A 126 -8.38 -39.88 -19.90
C ARG A 126 -7.63 -40.96 -19.12
N ASN A 127 -7.76 -40.94 -17.81
CA ASN A 127 -7.20 -41.98 -16.95
C ASN A 127 -8.14 -43.20 -16.89
N ALA A 128 -7.63 -44.37 -16.47
CA ALA A 128 -8.44 -45.59 -16.32
C ALA A 128 -9.67 -45.39 -15.39
N LEU A 129 -9.57 -44.49 -14.41
CA LEU A 129 -10.69 -44.12 -13.52
C LEU A 129 -11.75 -43.27 -14.23
N ASP A 130 -11.35 -42.45 -15.19
CA ASP A 130 -12.26 -41.59 -15.97
C ASP A 130 -13.06 -42.40 -16.99
N LEU A 131 -12.49 -43.50 -17.49
CA LEU A 131 -13.21 -44.44 -18.36
C LEU A 131 -14.32 -45.16 -17.58
N ARG A 132 -14.09 -45.43 -16.29
CA ARG A 132 -15.08 -46.07 -15.41
C ARG A 132 -16.13 -45.08 -14.91
N ASN A 133 -15.81 -43.79 -14.83
CA ASN A 133 -16.72 -42.75 -14.37
C ASN A 133 -16.60 -41.48 -15.25
N PRO A 134 -17.50 -41.30 -16.23
CA PRO A 134 -17.53 -40.14 -17.11
C PRO A 134 -17.69 -38.80 -16.37
N GLN A 135 -18.37 -38.80 -15.21
CA GLN A 135 -18.59 -37.57 -14.43
C GLN A 135 -17.27 -37.02 -13.87
N ARG A 136 -16.37 -37.90 -13.41
CA ARG A 136 -15.05 -37.50 -12.90
C ARG A 136 -14.20 -36.83 -13.98
N TYR A 137 -14.34 -37.27 -15.22
CA TYR A 137 -13.66 -36.64 -16.35
C TYR A 137 -14.10 -35.19 -16.54
N MET A 138 -15.42 -34.94 -16.47
CA MET A 138 -15.99 -33.60 -16.61
C MET A 138 -15.54 -32.69 -15.47
N GLU A 139 -15.56 -33.20 -14.23
CA GLU A 139 -15.10 -32.47 -13.04
C GLU A 139 -13.61 -32.12 -13.12
N ARG A 140 -12.75 -33.08 -13.48
CA ARG A 140 -11.31 -32.82 -13.64
C ARG A 140 -11.03 -31.83 -14.76
N THR A 141 -11.74 -31.93 -15.88
CA THR A 141 -11.60 -30.97 -16.99
C THR A 141 -12.00 -29.56 -16.55
N ALA A 142 -13.07 -29.43 -15.76
CA ALA A 142 -13.49 -28.15 -15.19
C ALA A 142 -12.46 -27.60 -14.19
N GLU A 143 -11.90 -28.46 -13.33
CA GLU A 143 -10.86 -28.08 -12.36
C GLU A 143 -9.55 -27.65 -13.04
N LEU A 144 -9.13 -28.37 -14.09
CA LEU A 144 -7.97 -27.99 -14.91
C LEU A 144 -8.21 -26.63 -15.56
N LYS A 145 -9.38 -26.40 -16.15
CA LYS A 145 -9.74 -25.10 -16.73
C LYS A 145 -9.69 -23.99 -15.68
N ALA A 146 -10.23 -24.22 -14.49
CA ALA A 146 -10.18 -23.25 -13.39
C ALA A 146 -8.75 -22.98 -12.92
N SER A 147 -7.90 -24.01 -12.88
CA SER A 147 -6.49 -23.89 -12.52
C SER A 147 -5.69 -23.10 -13.56
N VAL A 148 -5.94 -23.32 -14.84
CA VAL A 148 -5.37 -22.51 -15.94
C VAL A 148 -5.76 -21.04 -15.75
N ALA A 149 -7.05 -20.72 -15.58
CA ALA A 149 -7.51 -19.35 -15.40
C ALA A 149 -6.91 -18.65 -14.15
N ARG A 150 -6.75 -19.39 -13.04
CA ARG A 150 -6.06 -18.89 -11.84
C ARG A 150 -4.59 -18.57 -12.13
N SER A 151 -3.88 -19.48 -12.80
CA SER A 151 -2.47 -19.27 -13.14
C SER A 151 -2.24 -18.10 -14.10
N GLU A 152 -3.16 -17.84 -15.04
CA GLU A 152 -3.12 -16.67 -15.90
C GLU A 152 -3.25 -15.37 -15.10
N SER A 153 -4.14 -15.37 -14.09
CA SER A 153 -4.33 -14.24 -13.18
C SER A 153 -3.09 -13.97 -12.35
N ASP A 154 -2.42 -15.02 -11.86
CA ASP A 154 -1.15 -14.92 -11.11
C ASP A 154 -0.04 -14.32 -11.98
N ILE A 155 0.13 -14.82 -13.21
CA ILE A 155 1.12 -14.30 -14.18
C ILE A 155 0.85 -12.84 -14.48
N ALA A 156 -0.41 -12.47 -14.73
CA ALA A 156 -0.79 -11.08 -14.95
C ALA A 156 -0.52 -10.20 -13.72
N GLY A 157 -0.74 -10.72 -12.52
CA GLY A 157 -0.39 -10.07 -11.26
C GLY A 157 1.09 -9.75 -11.16
N ILE A 158 1.95 -10.77 -11.33
CA ILE A 158 3.41 -10.60 -11.26
C ILE A 158 3.90 -9.61 -12.32
N LYS A 159 3.37 -9.68 -13.56
CA LYS A 159 3.70 -8.72 -14.63
C LYS A 159 3.35 -7.28 -14.25
N ARG A 160 2.23 -7.05 -13.57
CA ARG A 160 1.85 -5.70 -13.06
C ARG A 160 2.80 -5.21 -11.97
N GLU A 161 3.22 -6.08 -11.06
CA GLU A 161 4.18 -5.71 -10.00
C GLU A 161 5.55 -5.38 -10.59
N ILE A 162 6.03 -6.15 -11.57
CA ILE A 162 7.27 -5.83 -12.32
C ILE A 162 7.15 -4.47 -13.02
N ALA A 163 6.02 -4.20 -13.66
CA ALA A 163 5.77 -2.93 -14.35
C ALA A 163 5.67 -1.72 -13.41
N ARG A 164 5.36 -1.94 -12.12
CA ARG A 164 5.32 -0.90 -11.10
C ARG A 164 6.72 -0.50 -10.61
N LEU A 165 7.71 -1.39 -10.73
CA LEU A 165 9.08 -1.07 -10.37
C LEU A 165 9.67 -0.01 -11.33
N PRO A 166 10.47 0.94 -10.82
CA PRO A 166 11.02 2.02 -11.63
C PRO A 166 11.82 1.48 -12.82
N ALA A 167 11.52 1.96 -14.03
CA ALA A 167 12.37 1.66 -15.19
C ALA A 167 13.79 2.16 -14.91
N ASN A 168 14.78 1.27 -15.08
CA ASN A 168 16.19 1.58 -14.79
C ASN A 168 16.70 2.76 -15.62
#